data_AF-S7MUM7-F1
#
_entry.id   AF-S7MUM7-F1
#
_cell.length_a   1.000
_cell.length_b   1.000
_cell.length_c   1.000
_cell.angle_alpha   90.00
_cell.angle_beta   90.00
_cell.angle_gamma   90.00
#
_symmetry.space_group_name_H-M   'P 1'
#
loop_
_entity.id
_entity.type
_entity.pdbx_description
1 polymer ?
#
loop_
_entity_poly.entity_id
_entity_poly.type
_entity_poly.pdbx_seq_one_letter_code
_entity_poly.pdbx_strand_id
1 'polypeptide(L)'
;MDRATCNLRIYHDGTITERMMCAESHRRDSCKGDSGGPLVCNGVAEGVVTSGSRVCGNRKKPGIYTRVGSYAAWIDSVMDGGAVSEGEPEGQGQEEQ
;
A
#
# COMPACT_ATOMS: atom_id res chain seq x y z
N MET A 1 -13.74 -2.26 -1.93
CA MET A 1 -14.00 -1.91 -0.52
C MET A 1 -13.09 -0.73 -0.18
N ASP A 2 -13.58 0.28 0.54
CA ASP A 2 -12.73 1.41 0.95
C ASP A 2 -11.84 1.07 2.17
N ARG A 3 -10.85 1.93 2.44
CA ARG A 3 -9.85 1.71 3.50
C ARG A 3 -10.46 1.75 4.91
N ALA A 4 -11.45 2.61 5.16
CA ALA A 4 -12.08 2.73 6.47
C ALA A 4 -12.86 1.46 6.80
N THR A 5 -13.64 0.96 5.85
CA THR A 5 -14.33 -0.33 5.96
C THR A 5 -13.34 -1.46 6.17
N CYS A 6 -12.21 -1.47 5.45
CA CYS A 6 -11.19 -2.50 5.62
C CYS A 6 -10.51 -2.49 7.01
N ASN A 7 -10.51 -1.35 7.69
CA ASN A 7 -9.95 -1.18 9.02
C ASN A 7 -10.92 -1.54 10.16
N LEU A 8 -12.17 -1.89 9.87
CA LEU A 8 -13.08 -2.39 10.90
C LEU A 8 -12.46 -3.59 11.63
N ARG A 9 -12.74 -3.71 12.94
CA ARG A 9 -12.29 -4.80 13.84
C ARG A 9 -12.45 -6.19 13.21
N ILE A 10 -13.53 -6.40 12.45
CA ILE A 10 -13.87 -7.67 11.83
C ILE A 10 -12.95 -8.09 10.67
N TYR A 11 -12.21 -7.13 10.08
CA TYR A 11 -11.31 -7.35 8.95
C TYR A 11 -9.85 -7.27 9.39
N HIS A 12 -9.30 -6.07 9.55
CA HIS A 12 -7.88 -5.88 9.85
C HIS A 12 -7.59 -4.99 11.05
N ASP A 13 -8.62 -4.63 11.83
CA ASP A 13 -8.47 -4.02 13.16
C ASP A 13 -7.50 -2.82 13.20
N GLY A 14 -7.72 -1.86 12.31
CA GLY A 14 -6.93 -0.63 12.25
C GLY A 14 -5.51 -0.76 11.67
N THR A 15 -5.08 -1.93 11.21
CA THR A 15 -3.69 -2.13 10.72
C THR A 15 -3.43 -1.62 9.29
N ILE A 16 -4.47 -1.25 8.53
CA ILE A 16 -4.34 -0.80 7.13
C ILE A 16 -4.02 0.69 7.08
N THR A 17 -2.76 0.98 6.79
CA THR A 17 -2.23 2.36 6.67
C THR A 17 -2.69 3.06 5.39
N GLU A 18 -2.46 4.36 5.27
CA GLU A 18 -2.76 5.16 4.06
C GLU A 18 -1.91 4.80 2.84
N ARG A 19 -0.80 4.09 3.05
CA ARG A 19 0.07 3.54 2.00
C ARG A 19 -0.39 2.17 1.52
N MET A 20 -1.49 1.66 2.07
CA MET A 20 -2.08 0.37 1.75
C MET A 20 -3.52 0.55 1.29
N MET A 21 -4.02 -0.44 0.57
CA MET A 21 -5.41 -0.54 0.17
C MET A 21 -5.86 -2.01 0.23
N CYS A 22 -7.17 -2.21 0.29
CA CYS A 22 -7.75 -3.54 0.27
C CYS A 22 -8.54 -3.74 -1.01
N ALA A 23 -8.44 -4.96 -1.56
CA ALA A 23 -9.34 -5.42 -2.58
C ALA A 23 -10.10 -6.65 -2.07
N GLU A 24 -11.38 -6.70 -2.38
CA GLU A 24 -12.23 -7.88 -2.15
C GLU A 24 -13.03 -8.09 -3.43
N SER A 25 -13.13 -9.34 -3.88
CA SER A 25 -13.98 -9.69 -5.00
C SER A 25 -14.64 -11.04 -4.77
N HIS A 26 -15.82 -11.11 -4.15
CA HIS A 26 -16.65 -12.32 -4.05
C HIS A 26 -15.88 -13.67 -3.96
N ARG A 27 -15.04 -13.84 -2.92
CA ARG A 27 -14.17 -15.04 -2.69
C ARG A 27 -13.02 -15.26 -3.68
N ARG A 28 -12.75 -14.31 -4.57
CA ARG A 28 -11.54 -14.20 -5.37
C ARG A 28 -10.60 -13.21 -4.70
N ASP A 29 -9.36 -13.63 -4.55
CA ASP A 29 -8.32 -12.91 -3.83
C ASP A 29 -6.98 -13.30 -4.43
N SER A 30 -5.96 -12.47 -4.23
CA SER A 30 -4.58 -12.87 -4.48
C SER A 30 -4.17 -13.97 -3.49
N CYS A 31 -3.24 -14.82 -3.88
CA CYS A 31 -2.84 -15.99 -3.12
C CYS A 31 -1.33 -16.04 -2.90
N LYS A 32 -0.87 -17.10 -2.23
CA LYS A 32 0.56 -17.32 -2.04
C LYS A 32 1.25 -17.47 -3.39
N GLY A 33 2.31 -16.69 -3.59
CA GLY A 33 3.07 -16.66 -4.84
C GLY A 33 2.73 -15.45 -5.73
N ASP A 34 1.62 -14.76 -5.48
CA ASP A 34 1.23 -13.58 -6.27
C ASP A 34 1.88 -12.27 -5.76
N SER A 35 2.56 -12.30 -4.62
CA SER A 35 3.23 -11.14 -4.02
C SER A 35 4.18 -10.47 -5.02
N GLY A 36 4.08 -9.15 -5.15
CA GLY A 36 4.80 -8.36 -6.16
C GLY A 36 4.07 -8.20 -7.49
N GLY A 37 3.02 -8.99 -7.75
CA GLY A 37 2.18 -8.84 -8.93
C GLY A 37 1.31 -7.56 -8.91
N PRO A 38 0.88 -7.06 -10.07
CA PRO A 38 0.09 -5.83 -10.15
C PRO A 38 -1.40 -6.07 -9.94
N LEU A 39 -2.05 -5.14 -9.24
CA LEU A 39 -3.49 -4.91 -9.29
C LEU A 39 -3.76 -3.82 -10.33
N VAL A 40 -4.36 -4.20 -11.46
CA VAL A 40 -4.61 -3.29 -12.58
C VAL A 40 -6.09 -2.93 -12.69
N CYS A 41 -6.40 -1.63 -12.71
CA CYS A 41 -7.73 -1.11 -12.95
C CYS A 41 -7.69 -0.24 -14.22
N ASN A 42 -8.50 -0.58 -15.23
CA ASN A 42 -8.57 0.17 -16.50
C ASN A 42 -7.20 0.42 -17.16
N GLY A 43 -6.29 -0.56 -17.09
CA GLY A 43 -4.94 -0.46 -17.65
C GLY A 43 -3.92 0.29 -16.76
N VAL A 44 -4.32 0.79 -15.60
CA VAL A 44 -3.45 1.49 -14.64
C VAL A 44 -3.09 0.56 -13.48
N ALA A 45 -1.81 0.52 -13.10
CA ALA A 45 -1.35 -0.21 -11.92
C ALA A 45 -1.69 0.58 -10.65
N GLU A 46 -2.74 0.16 -9.95
CA GLU A 46 -3.23 0.84 -8.74
C GLU A 46 -2.58 0.28 -7.47
N GLY A 47 -2.21 -1.00 -7.50
CA GLY A 47 -1.67 -1.68 -6.34
C GLY A 47 -0.63 -2.74 -6.67
N VAL A 48 0.14 -3.10 -5.65
CA VAL A 48 1.06 -4.24 -5.69
C VAL A 48 0.62 -5.24 -4.65
N VAL A 49 0.46 -6.51 -5.01
CA VAL A 49 0.06 -7.58 -4.10
C VAL A 49 1.07 -7.67 -2.96
N THR A 50 0.61 -7.48 -1.72
CA THR A 50 1.47 -7.53 -0.54
C THR A 50 1.25 -8.83 0.22
N SER A 51 0.07 -8.96 0.83
CA SER A 51 -0.26 -10.04 1.76
C SER A 51 -1.76 -10.27 1.83
N GLY A 52 -2.14 -11.40 2.40
CA GLY A 52 -3.53 -11.78 2.56
C GLY A 52 -3.67 -12.85 3.62
N SER A 53 -4.90 -13.35 3.79
CA SER A 53 -5.15 -14.45 4.70
C SER A 53 -4.47 -15.75 4.23
N ARG A 54 -4.17 -16.66 5.17
CA ARG A 54 -3.63 -18.00 4.84
C ARG A 54 -4.52 -18.77 3.87
N VAL A 55 -5.83 -18.56 3.96
CA VAL A 55 -6.83 -19.12 3.04
C VAL A 55 -7.21 -18.05 2.04
N CYS A 56 -6.86 -18.26 0.78
CA CYS A 56 -7.17 -17.32 -0.30
C CYS A 56 -8.69 -17.24 -0.48
N GLY A 57 -9.23 -16.03 -0.71
CA GLY A 57 -10.67 -15.82 -0.84
C GLY A 57 -11.44 -15.72 0.48
N ASN A 58 -10.74 -15.53 1.60
CA ASN A 58 -11.36 -15.36 2.91
C ASN A 58 -12.07 -13.99 3.02
N ARG A 59 -13.39 -14.00 3.04
CA ARG A 59 -14.22 -12.78 3.15
C ARG A 59 -13.94 -11.93 4.39
N LYS A 60 -13.47 -12.52 5.49
CA LYS A 60 -13.13 -11.76 6.71
C LYS A 60 -11.71 -11.20 6.68
N LYS A 61 -10.91 -11.56 5.68
CA LYS A 61 -9.51 -11.15 5.55
C LYS A 61 -9.23 -10.82 4.08
N PRO A 62 -9.82 -9.73 3.56
CA PRO A 62 -9.60 -9.29 2.19
C PRO A 62 -8.13 -8.97 1.93
N GLY A 63 -7.69 -9.16 0.69
CA GLY A 63 -6.30 -8.97 0.27
C GLY A 63 -5.81 -7.55 0.50
N ILE A 64 -4.54 -7.44 0.90
CA ILE A 64 -3.85 -6.19 1.19
C ILE A 64 -2.84 -5.91 0.08
N TYR A 65 -2.90 -4.70 -0.45
CA TYR A 65 -2.07 -4.23 -1.54
C TYR A 65 -1.36 -2.94 -1.11
N THR A 66 -0.11 -2.77 -1.54
CA THR A 66 0.56 -1.47 -1.51
C THR A 66 -0.16 -0.55 -2.47
N ARG A 67 -0.52 0.67 -2.05
CA ARG A 67 -1.18 1.64 -2.91
C ARG A 67 -0.14 2.38 -3.75
N VAL A 68 -0.07 2.10 -5.06
CA VAL A 68 0.97 2.64 -5.96
C VAL A 68 0.98 4.16 -5.96
N GLY A 69 -0.20 4.80 -5.99
CA GLY A 69 -0.29 6.26 -5.98
C GLY A 69 0.34 6.94 -4.74
N SER A 70 0.45 6.24 -3.61
CA SER A 70 1.12 6.77 -2.41
C SER A 70 2.65 6.77 -2.52
N TYR A 71 3.20 6.14 -3.57
CA TYR A 71 4.64 6.01 -3.83
C TYR A 71 5.06 6.60 -5.18
N ALA A 72 4.15 7.23 -5.93
CA ALA A 72 4.43 7.73 -7.28
C ALA A 72 5.67 8.64 -7.34
N ALA A 73 5.76 9.65 -6.46
CA ALA A 73 6.91 10.56 -6.41
C ALA A 73 8.24 9.83 -6.11
N TRP A 74 8.22 8.80 -5.25
CA TRP A 74 9.40 7.99 -4.99
C TRP A 74 9.78 7.16 -6.21
N ILE A 75 8.80 6.54 -6.89
CA ILE A 75 9.03 5.79 -8.13
C ILE A 75 9.66 6.71 -9.18
N ASP A 76 9.09 7.88 -9.41
CA ASP A 76 9.61 8.86 -10.38
C ASP A 76 11.06 9.25 -10.04
N SER A 77 11.35 9.54 -8.76
CA SER A 77 12.71 9.88 -8.33
C SER A 77 13.75 8.77 -8.58
N VAL A 78 13.34 7.50 -8.46
CA VAL A 78 14.21 6.35 -8.73
C VAL A 78 14.41 6.17 -10.23
N MET A 79 13.34 6.33 -11.01
CA MET A 79 13.36 6.19 -12.47
C MET A 79 14.17 7.28 -13.15
N ASP A 80 14.18 8.49 -12.59
CA ASP A 80 15.00 9.61 -13.06
C ASP A 80 16.50 9.48 -12.69
N GLY A 81 16.91 8.36 -12.08
CA GLY A 81 18.32 8.04 -11.79
C GLY A 81 18.81 8.57 -10.45
N GLY A 82 17.93 8.69 -9.45
CA GLY A 82 18.15 9.35 -8.17
C GLY A 82 19.52 9.12 -7.51
N ALA A 83 20.41 10.10 -7.68
CA ALA A 83 21.24 10.57 -6.58
C ALA A 83 20.30 11.20 -5.54
N VAL A 84 19.73 10.37 -4.67
CA VAL A 84 19.17 10.85 -3.41
C VAL A 84 20.38 11.09 -2.51
N SER A 85 20.70 12.35 -2.24
CA SER A 85 21.67 12.69 -1.20
C SER A 85 21.11 12.19 0.14
N GLU A 86 21.69 11.10 0.64
CA GLU A 86 21.54 10.66 2.02
C GLU A 86 22.12 11.75 2.95
N GLY A 87 21.32 12.23 3.91
CA GLY A 87 21.66 13.25 4.91
C GLY A 87 21.09 14.64 4.54
N GLU A 88 20.31 15.32 5.38
CA GLU A 88 20.61 15.62 6.78
C GLU A 88 19.31 16.01 7.56
N PRO A 89 19.27 15.89 8.90
CA PRO A 89 18.16 16.32 9.74
C PRO A 89 18.33 17.80 10.13
N GLU A 90 17.34 18.65 9.90
CA GLU A 90 17.34 20.01 10.44
C GLU A 90 16.66 20.04 11.81
N GLY A 91 17.49 19.87 12.85
CA GLY A 91 17.23 20.38 14.19
C GLY A 91 18.39 21.29 14.62
N GLN A 92 18.06 22.58 14.86
CA GLN A 92 18.79 23.73 15.44
C GLN A 92 18.55 24.93 14.50
N GLY A 93 17.83 26.02 14.81
CA GLY A 93 17.56 26.72 16.06
C GLY A 93 18.18 28.13 15.96
N GLN A 94 17.37 29.19 15.90
CA GLN A 94 17.64 30.53 16.47
C GLN A 94 16.46 31.52 16.28
N GLU A 95 16.37 32.42 17.25
CA GLU A 95 15.34 33.39 17.65
C GLU A 95 14.92 34.45 16.61
N GLU A 96 13.70 34.99 16.71
CA GLU A 96 13.40 36.34 17.24
C GLU A 96 11.90 36.70 17.12
N GLN A 97 11.41 37.38 18.18
CA GLN A 97 10.08 37.93 18.51
C GLN A 97 9.13 37.05 19.34
#